data_AF-A0A920IZL4-F1
#
_entry.id   AF-A0A920IZL4-F1
#
_cell.length_a   1.000
_cell.length_b   1.000
_cell.length_c   1.000
_cell.angle_alpha   90.00
_cell.angle_beta   90.00
_cell.angle_gamma   90.00
#
_symmetry.space_group_name_H-M   'P 1'
#
loop_
_entity.id
_entity.type
_entity.pdbx_description
1 polymer ?
#
loop_
_entity_poly.entity_id
_entity_poly.type
_entity_poly.pdbx_seq_one_letter_code
_entity_poly.pdbx_strand_id
1 'polypeptide(L)'
;MPYLEDGTPIDIILNPIGVPSRMNLGQIMETHLGWAAKILGFKERTPVFDGANDVIIEDHLARAWFVTVSNAIDNKKSEKMKLTGRLLTNG
;
A
#
# COMPACT_ATOMS: atom_id res chain seq x y z
N MET A 1 -2.54 5.81 19.52
CA MET A 1 -3.00 4.84 18.51
C MET A 1 -2.17 3.57 18.63
N PRO A 2 -2.67 2.40 18.21
CA PRO A 2 -1.84 1.21 18.02
C PRO A 2 -0.67 1.48 17.07
N TYR A 3 0.37 0.67 17.20
CA TYR A 3 1.63 0.79 16.47
C TYR A 3 2.00 -0.57 15.87
N LEU A 4 2.68 -0.53 14.73
CA LEU A 4 3.26 -1.71 14.09
C LEU A 4 4.46 -2.23 14.88
N GLU A 5 4.94 -3.44 14.55
CA GLU A 5 6.11 -4.07 15.19
C GLU A 5 7.40 -3.24 15.02
N ASP A 6 7.46 -2.40 13.98
CA ASP A 6 8.57 -1.47 13.71
C ASP A 6 8.42 -0.11 14.44
N GLY A 7 7.39 0.05 15.27
CA GLY A 7 7.08 1.28 16.01
C GLY A 7 6.37 2.35 15.20
N THR A 8 6.04 2.10 13.92
CA THR A 8 5.26 3.04 13.10
C THR A 8 3.85 3.16 13.66
N PRO A 9 3.37 4.38 13.97
CA PRO A 9 1.99 4.58 14.42
C PRO A 9 1.01 4.32 13.28
N ILE A 10 -0.15 3.75 13.59
CA ILE A 10 -1.25 3.68 12.63
C ILE A 10 -1.83 5.08 12.39
N ASP A 11 -2.14 5.43 11.14
CA ASP A 11 -2.73 6.72 10.77
C ASP A 11 -4.27 6.71 10.84
N ILE A 12 -4.91 5.61 10.39
CA ILE A 12 -6.36 5.49 10.25
C ILE A 12 -6.80 4.08 10.68
N ILE A 13 -7.87 4.00 11.47
CA ILE A 13 -8.53 2.73 11.82
C ILE A 13 -9.96 2.76 11.26
N LEU A 14 -10.31 1.75 10.47
CA LEU A 14 -11.64 1.59 9.91
C LEU A 14 -12.49 0.63 10.73
N ASN A 15 -13.80 0.91 10.84
CA ASN A 15 -14.75 -0.02 11.45
C ASN A 15 -15.05 -1.18 10.48
N PRO A 16 -14.81 -2.45 10.86
CA PRO A 16 -15.04 -3.60 9.98
C PRO A 16 -16.49 -3.77 9.51
N ILE A 17 -17.48 -3.31 10.29
CA ILE A 17 -18.91 -3.42 9.91
C ILE A 17 -19.31 -2.37 8.86
N GLY A 18 -18.59 -1.24 8.81
CA GLY A 18 -18.93 -0.11 7.96
C GLY A 18 -18.62 -0.32 6.48
N VAL A 19 -17.86 -1.37 6.14
CA VAL A 19 -17.48 -1.70 4.75
C VAL A 19 -18.56 -2.54 4.06
N PRO A 20 -18.99 -3.71 4.58
CA PRO A 20 -20.03 -4.51 3.94
C PRO A 20 -21.39 -3.80 3.95
N SER A 21 -21.72 -3.06 5.01
CA SER A 21 -23.02 -2.37 5.14
C SER A 21 -23.22 -1.25 4.11
N ARG A 22 -22.13 -0.64 3.60
CA ARG A 22 -22.16 0.43 2.60
C ARG A 22 -21.70 -0.03 1.21
N MET A 23 -21.38 -1.31 1.07
CA MET A 23 -20.83 -1.88 -0.16
C MET A 23 -19.55 -1.17 -0.64
N ASN A 24 -18.73 -0.67 0.28
CA ASN A 24 -17.46 0.03 -0.01
C ASN A 24 -16.32 -0.95 -0.37
N LEU A 25 -16.59 -1.98 -1.17
CA LEU A 25 -15.59 -2.99 -1.55
C LEU A 25 -14.41 -2.36 -2.30
N GLY A 26 -14.66 -1.30 -3.07
CA GLY A 26 -13.63 -0.55 -3.79
C GLY A 26 -12.50 -0.03 -2.89
N GLN A 27 -12.78 0.37 -1.64
CA GLN A 27 -11.73 0.81 -0.70
C GLN A 27 -10.77 -0.34 -0.35
N ILE A 28 -11.31 -1.56 -0.19
CA ILE A 28 -10.48 -2.73 0.09
C ILE A 28 -9.61 -3.03 -1.14
N MET A 29 -10.20 -3.03 -2.34
CA MET A 29 -9.47 -3.31 -3.58
C MET A 29 -8.35 -2.27 -3.82
N GLU A 30 -8.64 -0.98 -3.63
CA GLU A 30 -7.66 0.11 -3.75
C GLU A 30 -6.53 -0.03 -2.73
N THR A 31 -6.85 -0.41 -1.50
CA THR A 31 -5.83 -0.60 -0.44
C THR A 31 -4.85 -1.72 -0.81
N HIS A 32 -5.36 -2.85 -1.31
CA HIS A 32 -4.53 -3.97 -1.75
C HIS A 32 -3.64 -3.60 -2.94
N LEU A 33 -4.24 -2.96 -3.95
CA LEU A 33 -3.51 -2.51 -5.13
C LEU A 33 -2.44 -1.48 -4.79
N GLY A 34 -2.75 -0.51 -3.92
CA GLY A 34 -1.81 0.49 -3.43
C GLY A 34 -0.65 -0.14 -2.64
N TRP A 35 -0.91 -1.20 -1.88
CA TRP A 35 0.13 -1.94 -1.18
C TRP A 35 1.08 -2.65 -2.16
N ALA A 36 0.54 -3.38 -3.13
CA ALA A 36 1.36 -4.04 -4.15
C ALA A 36 2.17 -3.01 -4.97
N ALA A 37 1.56 -1.88 -5.34
CA ALA A 37 2.21 -0.77 -6.04
C ALA A 37 3.37 -0.17 -5.26
N LYS A 38 3.21 0.00 -3.93
CA LYS A 38 4.27 0.49 -3.03
C LYS A 38 5.47 -0.46 -2.98
N ILE A 39 5.24 -1.76 -2.96
CA ILE A 39 6.30 -2.79 -2.91
C ILE A 39 7.02 -2.88 -4.27
N LEU A 40 6.25 -2.97 -5.35
CA LEU A 40 6.77 -3.17 -6.71
C LEU A 40 7.25 -1.87 -7.37
N GLY A 41 6.98 -0.72 -6.77
CA GLY A 41 7.51 0.58 -7.20
C GLY A 41 6.81 1.19 -8.42
N PHE A 42 5.53 0.90 -8.63
CA PHE A 42 4.73 1.48 -9.71
C PHE A 42 3.60 2.37 -9.19
N LYS A 43 2.93 3.09 -10.11
CA LYS A 43 1.70 3.85 -9.82
C LYS A 43 0.61 3.34 -10.75
N GLU A 44 -0.50 2.92 -10.16
CA GLU A 44 -1.66 2.45 -10.92
C GLU A 44 -2.64 3.60 -11.17
N ARG A 45 -3.36 3.54 -12.29
CA ARG A 45 -4.49 4.44 -12.55
C ARG A 45 -5.74 3.61 -12.73
N THR A 46 -6.72 3.83 -11.86
CA THR A 46 -8.04 3.17 -11.91
C THR A 46 -9.12 4.20 -12.26
N PRO A 47 -9.47 4.37 -13.56
CA PRO A 47 -10.60 5.20 -13.96
C PRO A 47 -11.91 4.77 -13.31
N VAL A 48 -12.86 5.71 -13.16
CA VAL A 48 -14.14 5.51 -12.46
C VAL A 48 -14.96 4.32 -12.98
N PHE A 49 -14.81 3.97 -14.26
CA PHE A 49 -15.54 2.89 -14.91
C PHE A 49 -14.64 1.77 -15.45
N ASP A 50 -13.35 1.81 -15.13
CA ASP A 50 -12.35 0.81 -15.53
C ASP A 50 -11.43 0.52 -14.35
N GLY A 51 -12.04 -0.03 -13.29
CA GLY A 51 -11.34 -0.35 -12.05
C GLY A 51 -10.37 -1.52 -12.24
N ALA A 52 -9.39 -1.63 -11.35
CA ALA A 52 -8.49 -2.77 -11.35
C ALA A 52 -9.28 -4.08 -11.12
N ASN A 53 -9.19 -4.99 -12.08
CA ASN A 53 -9.77 -6.33 -11.98
C ASN A 53 -9.14 -7.10 -10.80
N ASP A 54 -9.93 -7.88 -10.08
CA ASP A 54 -9.50 -8.68 -8.94
C ASP A 54 -8.33 -9.60 -9.29
N VAL A 55 -8.35 -10.23 -10.46
CA VAL A 55 -7.26 -11.08 -10.95
C VAL A 55 -5.93 -10.31 -11.08
N ILE A 56 -5.98 -9.06 -11.52
CA ILE A 56 -4.78 -8.21 -11.64
C ILE A 56 -4.24 -7.83 -10.26
N ILE A 57 -5.14 -7.52 -9.32
CA ILE A 57 -4.76 -7.20 -7.94
C ILE A 57 -4.10 -8.42 -7.29
N GLU A 58 -4.67 -9.61 -7.48
CA GLU A 58 -4.11 -10.87 -6.98
C GLU A 58 -2.73 -11.17 -7.57
N ASP A 59 -2.55 -11.02 -8.89
CA ASP A 59 -1.25 -11.19 -9.54
C ASP A 59 -0.20 -10.20 -9.00
N HIS A 60 -0.56 -8.93 -8.83
CA HIS A 60 0.33 -7.93 -8.26
C HIS A 60 0.70 -8.24 -6.80
N LEU A 61 -0.24 -8.70 -5.98
CA LEU A 61 0.04 -9.13 -4.60
C LEU A 61 0.96 -10.35 -4.57
N ALA A 62 0.74 -11.32 -5.46
CA ALA A 62 1.60 -12.50 -5.55
C ALA A 62 3.03 -12.11 -5.94
N ARG A 63 3.20 -11.22 -6.93
CA ARG A 63 4.52 -10.68 -7.31
C ARG A 63 5.18 -9.91 -6.17
N ALA A 64 4.42 -9.06 -5.48
CA ALA A 64 4.90 -8.32 -4.32
C ALA A 64 5.39 -9.28 -3.21
N TRP A 65 4.66 -10.36 -2.97
CA TRP A 65 5.06 -11.41 -2.04
C TRP A 65 6.36 -12.09 -2.45
N PHE A 66 6.50 -12.55 -3.71
CA PHE A 66 7.73 -13.18 -4.19
C PHE A 66 8.96 -12.28 -4.06
N VAL A 67 8.81 -11.00 -4.41
CA VAL A 67 9.87 -10.00 -4.32
C VAL A 67 10.26 -9.72 -2.85
N THR A 68 9.29 -9.75 -1.94
CA THR A 68 9.52 -9.60 -0.49
C THR A 68 10.26 -10.82 0.08
N VAL A 69 9.80 -12.03 -0.22
CA VAL A 69 10.40 -13.28 0.29
C VAL A 69 11.79 -13.53 -0.27
N SER A 70 12.06 -13.14 -1.52
CA SER A 70 13.37 -13.28 -2.15
C SER A 70 14.41 -12.25 -1.69
N ASN A 71 14.04 -11.27 -0.85
CA ASN A 71 14.90 -10.13 -0.48
C ASN A 71 15.46 -9.35 -1.69
N ALA A 72 14.75 -9.36 -2.82
CA ALA A 72 15.19 -8.66 -4.03
C ALA A 72 14.97 -7.13 -3.97
N ILE A 73 14.29 -6.62 -2.93
CA ILE A 73 14.01 -5.19 -2.75
C ILE A 73 15.21 -4.49 -2.11
N ASP A 74 15.82 -3.55 -2.83
CA ASP A 74 16.82 -2.64 -2.25
C ASP A 74 16.14 -1.57 -1.38
N ASN A 75 15.96 -1.89 -0.10
CA ASN A 75 15.36 -0.99 0.90
C ASN A 75 16.15 0.32 1.12
N LYS A 76 17.38 0.45 0.60
CA LYS A 76 18.21 1.66 0.76
C LYS A 76 17.62 2.88 0.06
N LYS A 77 16.82 2.72 -0.99
CA LYS A 77 16.20 3.85 -1.72
C LYS A 77 15.00 4.45 -0.96
N SER A 78 14.26 3.61 -0.24
CA SER A 78 13.12 4.00 0.60
C SER A 78 13.56 4.83 1.80
N GLU A 79 14.63 4.43 2.49
CA GLU A 79 15.19 5.18 3.62
C GLU A 79 15.77 6.53 3.21
N LYS A 80 16.48 6.61 2.09
CA LYS A 80 17.07 7.86 1.58
C LYS A 80 15.99 8.89 1.23
N MET A 81 14.86 8.46 0.67
CA MET A 81 13.70 9.31 0.38
C MET A 81 13.03 9.83 1.66
N LYS A 82 12.88 8.97 2.70
CA LYS A 82 12.37 9.38 4.01
C LYS A 82 13.31 10.40 4.69
N LEU A 83 14.63 10.22 4.57
CA LEU A 83 15.62 11.12 5.14
C LEU A 83 15.60 12.50 4.46
N THR A 84 15.51 12.53 3.13
CA THR A 84 15.42 13.78 2.36
C THR A 84 14.10 14.52 2.60
N GLY A 85 12.97 13.81 2.71
CA GLY A 85 11.68 14.43 3.06
C GLY A 85 11.69 15.10 4.44
N ARG A 86 12.35 14.49 5.44
CA ARG A 86 12.47 15.03 6.81
C ARG A 86 13.36 16.27 6.91
N LEU A 87 14.31 16.43 5.98
CA LEU A 87 15.19 17.62 5.90
C LEU A 87 14.49 18.83 5.27
N LEU A 88 13.47 18.62 4.43
CA LEU A 88 12.75 19.69 3.74
C LEU A 88 11.57 20.25 4.54
N THR A 89 11.10 19.56 5.57
CA THR A 89 9.94 19.99 6.40
C THR A 89 10.32 20.64 7.72
N ASN A 90 11.63 20.77 8.02
CA ASN A 90 12.14 21.39 9.25
C ASN A 90 12.78 22.78 9.00
N GLY A 91 12.30 23.50 7.98
CA GLY A 91 12.72 24.87 7.64
C GLY A 91 11.54 25.83 7.69
#